data_AF-A0A4R8W6I9-F1
#
_entry.id   AF-A0A4R8W6I9-F1
#
_cell.length_a   1.000
_cell.length_b   1.000
_cell.length_c   1.000
_cell.angle_alpha   90.00
_cell.angle_beta   90.00
_cell.angle_gamma   90.00
#
_symmetry.space_group_name_H-M   'P 1'
#
loop_
_entity.id
_entity.type
_entity.pdbx_description
1 polymer ?
#
loop_
_entity_poly.entity_id
_entity_poly.type
_entity_poly.pdbx_seq_one_letter_code
_entity_poly.pdbx_strand_id
1 'polypeptide(L)'
;MESLGGSILPDDGGGPDAETLARLREQRRLLRRVRDGVEESGRRLAGHQAGAAGAAWRSPAQRAYDTRRGELSMDLNGAWRALDDALWAVDEAIDRVKAAL
;
A
#
# COMPACT_ATOMS: atom_id res chain seq x y z
N MET A 1 43.19 17.73 40.15
CA MET A 1 43.30 16.92 38.93
C MET A 1 41.89 16.50 38.55
N GLU A 2 41.29 17.26 37.64
CA GLU A 2 39.97 16.98 37.10
C GLU A 2 40.11 15.85 36.06
N SER A 3 39.42 14.73 36.30
CA SER A 3 39.34 13.63 35.34
C SER A 3 37.98 13.63 34.67
N LEU A 4 37.92 14.40 33.59
CA LEU A 4 37.28 14.15 32.30
C LEU A 4 36.11 13.15 32.26
N GLY A 5 34.92 13.70 32.05
CA GLY A 5 34.10 13.35 30.89
C GLY A 5 33.56 11.94 30.84
N GLY A 6 32.58 11.64 31.69
CA GLY A 6 31.63 10.57 31.40
C GLY A 6 30.97 10.87 30.05
N SER A 7 31.13 9.95 29.10
CA SER A 7 30.52 10.03 27.77
C SER A 7 29.00 10.10 27.91
N ILE A 8 28.40 11.27 27.69
CA ILE A 8 26.96 11.49 27.53
C ILE A 8 26.63 11.43 26.04
N LEU A 9 27.08 10.37 25.37
CA LEU A 9 26.55 10.02 24.07
C LEU A 9 25.47 8.98 24.31
N PRO A 10 24.23 9.17 23.80
CA PRO A 10 23.26 8.10 23.82
C PRO A 10 23.91 6.90 23.13
N ASP A 11 23.87 5.76 23.81
CA ASP A 11 23.96 4.48 23.13
C ASP A 11 22.85 4.52 22.09
N ASP A 12 23.21 4.80 20.83
CA ASP A 12 22.31 4.75 19.68
C ASP A 12 21.97 3.27 19.46
N GLY A 13 21.21 2.74 20.43
CA GLY A 13 20.82 1.37 20.60
C GLY A 13 19.83 1.00 19.52
N GLY A 14 20.36 0.68 18.36
CA GLY A 14 19.64 -0.01 17.32
C GLY A 14 20.58 -1.02 16.70
N GLY A 15 20.67 -2.22 17.27
CA GLY A 15 21.28 -3.35 16.59
C GLY A 15 20.68 -3.52 15.17
N PRO A 16 21.32 -4.30 14.29
CA PRO A 16 20.87 -4.50 12.90
C PRO A 16 19.38 -4.86 12.76
N ASP A 17 18.79 -5.46 13.79
CA ASP A 17 17.38 -5.82 13.86
C ASP A 17 16.44 -4.62 14.07
N ALA A 18 16.87 -3.57 14.79
CA ALA A 18 16.10 -2.35 15.00
C ALA A 18 16.02 -1.50 13.71
N GLU A 19 17.13 -1.40 12.97
CA GLU A 19 17.16 -0.76 11.65
C GLU A 19 16.29 -1.52 10.65
N THR A 20 16.40 -2.86 10.64
CA THR A 20 15.57 -3.73 9.80
C THR A 20 14.08 -3.54 10.10
N LEU A 21 13.70 -3.49 11.38
CA LEU A 21 12.32 -3.26 11.80
C LEU A 21 11.82 -1.87 11.40
N ALA A 22 12.65 -0.83 11.51
CA ALA A 22 12.31 0.53 11.06
C ALA A 22 12.04 0.57 9.55
N ARG A 23 12.90 -0.09 8.76
CA ARG A 23 12.74 -0.19 7.30
C ARG A 23 11.44 -0.92 6.91
N LEU A 24 11.13 -2.04 7.55
CA LEU A 24 9.90 -2.79 7.30
C LEU A 24 8.65 -1.96 7.64
N ARG A 25 8.70 -1.19 8.73
CA ARG A 25 7.59 -0.29 9.12
C ARG A 25 7.38 0.82 8.10
N GLU A 26 8.45 1.41 7.56
CA GLU A 26 8.32 2.41 6.51
C GLU A 26 7.81 1.79 5.20
N GLN A 27 8.30 0.61 4.82
CA GLN A 27 7.78 -0.12 3.66
C GLN A 27 6.29 -0.38 3.79
N ARG A 28 5.82 -0.84 4.96
CA ARG A 28 4.39 -1.02 5.24
C ARG A 28 3.60 0.28 5.10
N ARG A 29 4.12 1.39 5.62
CA ARG A 29 3.47 2.71 5.51
C ARG A 29 3.31 3.14 4.06
N LEU A 30 4.34 2.98 3.25
CA LEU A 30 4.33 3.30 1.83
C LEU A 30 3.35 2.41 1.06
N LEU A 31 3.36 1.11 1.29
CA LEU A 31 2.42 0.17 0.66
C LEU A 31 0.97 0.49 1.01
N ARG A 32 0.66 0.83 2.27
CA ARG A 32 -0.70 1.25 2.67
C ARG A 32 -1.16 2.49 1.91
N ARG A 33 -0.30 3.51 1.81
CA ARG A 33 -0.63 4.73 1.05
C ARG A 33 -0.97 4.43 -0.41
N VAL A 34 -0.20 3.55 -1.06
CA VAL A 34 -0.47 3.17 -2.45
C VAL A 34 -1.78 2.38 -2.55
N ARG A 35 -2.01 1.41 -1.66
CA ARG A 35 -3.25 0.63 -1.60
C ARG A 35 -4.48 1.52 -1.45
N ASP A 36 -4.43 2.47 -0.52
CA ASP A 36 -5.54 3.39 -0.26
C ASP A 36 -5.87 4.23 -1.52
N GLY A 37 -4.84 4.67 -2.26
CA GLY A 37 -5.01 5.39 -3.52
C GLY A 37 -5.61 4.53 -4.65
N VAL A 38 -5.21 3.25 -4.74
CA VAL A 38 -5.80 2.29 -5.69
C VAL A 38 -7.25 2.02 -5.34
N GLU A 39 -7.57 1.81 -4.07
CA GLU A 39 -8.94 1.58 -3.59
C GLU A 39 -9.83 2.79 -3.83
N GLU A 40 -9.36 4.01 -3.55
CA GLU A 40 -10.09 5.23 -3.86
C GLU A 40 -10.36 5.36 -5.35
N SER A 41 -9.36 5.09 -6.20
CA SER A 41 -9.50 5.13 -7.66
C SER A 41 -10.54 4.10 -8.14
N GLY A 42 -10.52 2.88 -7.58
CA GLY A 42 -11.51 1.84 -7.86
C GLY A 42 -12.92 2.25 -7.45
N ARG A 43 -13.10 2.84 -6.26
CA ARG A 43 -14.41 3.34 -5.79
C ARG A 43 -14.95 4.45 -6.68
N ARG A 44 -14.09 5.40 -7.09
CA ARG A 44 -14.46 6.47 -8.04
C ARG A 44 -14.92 5.87 -9.37
N LEU A 45 -14.22 4.86 -9.88
CA LEU A 45 -14.57 4.19 -11.13
C LEU A 45 -15.93 3.48 -11.05
N ALA A 46 -16.21 2.79 -9.94
CA ALA A 46 -17.48 2.11 -9.68
C ALA A 46 -18.66 3.09 -9.55
N GLY A 47 -18.44 4.25 -8.93
CA GLY A 47 -19.47 5.29 -8.77
C GLY A 47 -20.04 5.83 -10.10
N HIS A 48 -19.28 5.74 -11.21
CA HIS A 48 -19.73 6.14 -12.54
C HIS A 48 -20.74 5.14 -13.18
N GLN A 49 -21.12 4.04 -12.50
CA GLN A 49 -22.10 3.07 -13.00
C GLN A 49 -23.56 3.45 -12.70
N ALA A 50 -23.81 4.28 -11.68
CA ALA A 50 -25.17 4.52 -11.15
C ALA A 50 -26.12 5.31 -12.07
N GLY A 51 -25.66 5.80 -13.24
CA GLY A 51 -26.43 6.65 -14.14
C GLY A 51 -26.89 6.01 -15.46
N ALA A 52 -26.63 4.72 -15.71
CA ALA A 52 -26.92 4.11 -17.02
C ALA A 52 -28.38 3.63 -17.17
N ALA A 53 -29.34 4.51 -16.93
CA ALA A 53 -30.72 4.32 -17.38
C ALA A 53 -30.77 4.55 -18.91
N GLY A 54 -30.59 3.48 -19.69
CA GLY A 54 -30.68 3.55 -21.16
C GLY A 54 -29.87 2.50 -21.91
N ALA A 55 -29.97 1.22 -21.52
CA ALA A 55 -29.20 0.14 -22.15
C ALA A 55 -29.54 -0.13 -23.64
N ALA A 56 -30.65 0.41 -24.16
CA ALA A 56 -31.15 0.08 -25.49
C ALA A 56 -30.44 0.82 -26.64
N TRP A 57 -29.82 1.99 -26.41
CA TRP A 57 -29.11 2.76 -27.45
C TRP A 57 -27.78 3.31 -26.94
N ARG A 58 -26.74 2.46 -26.93
CA ARG A 58 -25.36 2.90 -26.75
C ARG A 58 -24.67 3.06 -28.11
N SER A 59 -24.00 4.18 -28.34
CA SER A 59 -23.14 4.39 -29.51
C SER A 59 -21.91 3.45 -29.47
N PRO A 60 -21.23 3.22 -30.60
CA PRO A 60 -19.96 2.48 -30.62
C PRO A 60 -18.91 3.04 -29.65
N ALA A 61 -18.81 4.37 -29.55
CA ALA A 61 -17.89 5.03 -28.62
C ALA A 61 -18.23 4.75 -27.15
N GLN A 62 -19.53 4.73 -26.79
CA GLN A 62 -19.97 4.40 -25.43
C GLN A 62 -19.64 2.95 -25.06
N ARG A 63 -19.81 2.00 -25.99
CA ARG A 63 -19.46 0.58 -25.76
C ARG A 63 -17.95 0.39 -25.60
N ALA A 64 -17.14 1.05 -26.43
CA ALA A 64 -15.69 1.02 -26.30
C ALA A 64 -15.21 1.61 -24.96
N TYR A 65 -15.83 2.72 -24.54
CA TYR A 65 -15.56 3.32 -23.23
C TYR A 65 -15.93 2.37 -22.08
N ASP A 66 -17.12 1.75 -22.12
CA ASP A 66 -17.54 0.77 -21.11
C ASP A 66 -16.60 -0.43 -21.03
N THR A 67 -16.12 -0.92 -22.18
CA THR A 67 -15.14 -2.02 -22.25
C THR A 67 -13.83 -1.63 -21.56
N ARG A 68 -13.26 -0.48 -21.97
CA ARG A 68 -11.99 0.01 -21.41
C ARG A 68 -12.09 0.34 -19.92
N ARG A 69 -13.27 0.78 -19.48
CA ARG A 69 -13.58 0.98 -18.07
C ARG A 69 -13.64 -0.34 -17.31
N GLY A 70 -14.21 -1.39 -17.90
CA GLY A 70 -14.21 -2.74 -17.34
C GLY A 70 -12.79 -3.30 -17.19
N GLU A 71 -11.94 -3.15 -18.20
CA GLU A 71 -10.52 -3.51 -18.16
C GLU A 71 -9.80 -2.79 -17.03
N LEU A 72 -9.92 -1.46 -16.95
CA LEU A 72 -9.30 -0.68 -15.88
C LEU A 72 -9.81 -1.11 -14.49
N SER A 73 -11.07 -1.48 -14.36
CA SER A 73 -11.62 -1.98 -13.09
C SER A 73 -11.01 -3.32 -12.70
N MET A 74 -10.73 -4.21 -13.66
CA MET A 74 -10.04 -5.47 -13.41
C MET A 74 -8.58 -5.23 -13.01
N ASP A 75 -7.88 -4.34 -13.71
CA ASP A 75 -6.49 -3.99 -13.42
C ASP A 75 -6.33 -3.40 -12.01
N LEU A 76 -7.19 -2.44 -11.64
CA LEU A 76 -7.18 -1.84 -10.30
C LEU A 76 -7.45 -2.89 -9.21
N ASN A 77 -8.36 -3.84 -9.46
CA ASN A 77 -8.64 -4.92 -8.53
C ASN A 77 -7.45 -5.90 -8.40
N GLY A 78 -6.77 -6.19 -9.51
CA GLY A 78 -5.53 -6.98 -9.50
C GLY A 78 -4.42 -6.28 -8.71
N ALA A 79 -4.21 -4.99 -8.94
CA ALA A 79 -3.23 -4.19 -8.21
C ALA A 79 -3.55 -4.12 -6.71
N TRP A 80 -4.82 -3.94 -6.34
CA TRP A 80 -5.24 -3.93 -4.94
C TRP A 80 -4.93 -5.26 -4.24
N ARG A 81 -5.20 -6.40 -4.88
CA ARG A 81 -4.86 -7.72 -4.32
C ARG A 81 -3.36 -7.90 -4.14
N ALA A 82 -2.57 -7.56 -5.16
CA ALA A 82 -1.11 -7.66 -5.07
C ALA A 82 -0.53 -6.78 -3.95
N LEU A 83 -1.12 -5.61 -3.70
CA LEU A 83 -0.75 -4.73 -2.59
C LEU A 83 -1.15 -5.31 -1.23
N ASP A 84 -2.30 -5.97 -1.14
CA ASP A 84 -2.75 -6.65 0.09
C ASP A 84 -1.82 -7.83 0.43
N ASP A 85 -1.47 -8.65 -0.56
CA ASP A 85 -0.51 -9.75 -0.41
C ASP A 85 0.88 -9.24 0.03
N ALA A 86 1.35 -8.14 -0.57
CA ALA A 86 2.62 -7.52 -0.19
C ALA A 86 2.58 -6.94 1.24
N LEU A 87 1.46 -6.34 1.65
CA LEU A 87 1.28 -5.86 3.02
C LEU A 87 1.31 -7.00 4.02
N TRP A 88 0.61 -8.09 3.74
CA TRP A 88 0.64 -9.30 4.56
C TRP A 88 2.08 -9.85 4.70
N ALA A 89 2.82 -9.97 3.60
CA ALA A 89 4.20 -10.44 3.62
C ALA A 89 5.13 -9.54 4.47
N VAL A 90 4.90 -8.23 4.47
CA VAL A 90 5.65 -7.28 5.31
C VAL A 90 5.28 -7.41 6.79
N ASP A 91 3.99 -7.57 7.11
CA ASP A 91 3.55 -7.80 8.49
C ASP A 91 4.15 -9.12 9.04
N GLU A 92 4.16 -10.19 8.26
CA GLU A 92 4.85 -11.45 8.60
C GLU A 92 6.36 -11.26 8.82
N ALA A 93 7.02 -10.48 7.97
CA ALA A 93 8.45 -10.20 8.13
C ALA A 93 8.72 -9.39 9.42
N ILE A 94 7.86 -8.42 9.75
CA ILE A 94 7.94 -7.66 11.00
C ILE A 94 7.82 -8.59 12.20
N ASP A 95 6.86 -9.51 12.18
CA ASP A 95 6.62 -10.40 13.31
C ASP A 95 7.75 -11.43 13.48
N ARG A 96 8.35 -11.92 12.40
CA ARG A 96 9.59 -12.73 12.46
C ARG A 96 10.76 -11.97 13.09
N VAL A 97 10.98 -10.71 12.73
CA VAL A 97 12.06 -9.90 13.32
C VAL A 97 11.79 -9.65 14.81
N LYS A 98 10.56 -9.33 15.20
CA LYS A 98 10.21 -9.16 16.62
C LYS A 98 10.39 -10.43 17.44
N ALA A 99 10.13 -11.60 16.86
CA ALA A 99 10.30 -12.88 17.55
C ALA A 99 11.78 -13.27 17.72
N ALA A 100 12.68 -12.68 16.94
CA ALA A 100 14.12 -12.89 17.02
C ALA A 100 14.85 -11.88 17.92
N LEU A 101 14.17 -10.80 18.32
CA LEU A 101 14.61 -9.80 19.30
C LEU A 101 14.38 -10.31 20.74
#